data_AF-A0A946S6Y1-F1
#
_entry.id   AF-A0A946S6Y1-F1
#
_cell.length_a   1.000
_cell.length_b   1.000
_cell.length_c   1.000
_cell.angle_alpha   90.00
_cell.angle_beta   90.00
_cell.angle_gamma   90.00
#
_symmetry.space_group_name_H-M   'P 1'
#
loop_
_entity.id
_entity.type
_entity.pdbx_description
1 polymer ?
#
loop_
_entity_poly.entity_id
_entity_poly.type
_entity_poly.pdbx_seq_one_letter_code
_entity_poly.pdbx_strand_id
1 'polypeptide(L)'
;MRSLKDWSGLAAKGFAMGSADLVPGVSGGTIAFITGIYDELISTIAGLGIDTLKDLFKGGLKLVWTKYNLSFLAVLGLGLISAVIALSGSIHWLQIEYPTELRAFFFGLVLASAPILSREVKPNTIRKYLMILLGVLIAVTITSLPPAVQSNSPLFLTISGAIAICAMLLPGISGSFILLILGAYTPVITALSNFDILRIGAFAV
;
A
#
# COMPACT_ATOMS: atom_id res chain seq x y z
N MET A 1 -8.45 -7.62 -24.64
CA MET A 1 -6.99 -7.38 -24.50
C MET A 1 -6.80 -5.90 -24.26
N ARG A 2 -5.93 -5.53 -23.30
CA ARG A 2 -5.63 -4.11 -22.99
C ARG A 2 -4.86 -3.47 -24.14
N SER A 3 -5.25 -2.26 -24.53
CA SER A 3 -4.52 -1.43 -25.49
C SER A 3 -3.26 -0.82 -24.87
N LEU A 4 -2.36 -0.26 -25.69
CA LEU A 4 -1.17 0.45 -25.19
C LEU A 4 -1.55 1.60 -24.23
N LYS A 5 -2.66 2.29 -24.51
CA LYS A 5 -3.17 3.36 -23.64
C LYS A 5 -3.59 2.82 -22.28
N ASP A 6 -4.25 1.67 -22.24
CA ASP A 6 -4.67 1.03 -20.99
C ASP A 6 -3.47 0.61 -20.15
N TRP A 7 -2.39 0.10 -20.79
CA TRP A 7 -1.15 -0.23 -20.11
C TRP A 7 -0.43 1.00 -19.55
N SER A 8 -0.34 2.09 -20.33
CA SER A 8 0.20 3.35 -19.81
C SER A 8 -0.64 3.92 -18.66
N GLY A 9 -1.96 3.80 -18.74
CA GLY A 9 -2.88 4.18 -17.67
C GLY A 9 -2.66 3.34 -16.42
N LEU A 10 -2.45 2.03 -16.56
CA LEU A 10 -2.13 1.15 -15.44
C LEU A 10 -0.78 1.52 -14.79
N ALA A 11 0.26 1.79 -15.59
CA ALA A 11 1.55 2.21 -15.07
C ALA A 11 1.44 3.52 -14.29
N ALA A 12 0.67 4.49 -14.79
CA ALA A 12 0.41 5.75 -14.09
C ALA A 12 -0.37 5.54 -12.77
N LYS A 13 -1.35 4.63 -12.75
CA LYS A 13 -2.04 4.23 -11.50
C LYS A 13 -1.07 3.59 -10.52
N GLY A 14 -0.18 2.72 -10.98
CA GLY A 14 0.88 2.12 -10.16
C GLY A 14 1.83 3.17 -9.59
N PHE A 15 2.23 4.16 -10.40
CA PHE A 15 3.03 5.29 -9.93
C PHE A 15 2.31 6.10 -8.84
N ALA A 16 1.03 6.39 -9.03
CA ALA A 16 0.21 7.08 -8.04
C ALA A 16 0.06 6.28 -6.73
N MET A 17 -0.11 4.96 -6.83
CA MET A 17 -0.10 4.06 -5.66
C MET A 17 1.24 4.13 -4.91
N GLY A 18 2.36 3.95 -5.60
CA GLY A 18 3.68 4.01 -4.97
C GLY A 18 4.00 5.38 -4.37
N SER A 19 3.54 6.46 -5.00
CA SER A 19 3.66 7.83 -4.46
C SER A 19 2.89 7.99 -3.14
N ALA A 20 1.69 7.40 -3.06
CA ALA A 20 0.90 7.39 -1.83
C ALA A 20 1.58 6.57 -0.72
N ASP A 21 2.09 5.37 -1.05
CA ASP A 21 2.67 4.48 -0.04
C ASP A 21 3.96 5.02 0.60
N LEU A 22 4.68 5.91 -0.08
CA LEU A 22 5.85 6.59 0.48
C LEU A 22 5.50 7.49 1.69
N VAL A 23 4.26 7.96 1.78
CA VAL A 23 3.87 8.94 2.80
C VAL A 23 2.98 8.30 3.86
N PRO A 24 3.38 8.34 5.15
CA PRO A 24 2.57 7.82 6.24
C PRO A 24 1.19 8.47 6.30
N GLY A 25 0.15 7.64 6.39
CA GLY A 25 -1.25 8.09 6.50
C GLY A 25 -2.00 8.09 5.17
N VAL A 26 -1.34 7.70 4.08
CA VAL A 26 -1.92 7.58 2.74
C VAL A 26 -1.84 6.12 2.33
N SER A 27 -2.87 5.62 1.67
CA SER A 27 -2.99 4.21 1.31
C SER A 27 -3.03 4.05 -0.20
N GLY A 28 -2.04 3.37 -0.78
CA GLY A 28 -2.04 2.96 -2.19
C GLY A 28 -3.26 2.12 -2.55
N GLY A 29 -3.79 1.31 -1.61
CA GLY A 29 -5.06 0.59 -1.77
C GLY A 29 -6.25 1.53 -2.01
N THR A 30 -6.26 2.72 -1.41
CA THR A 30 -7.29 3.75 -1.67
C THR A 30 -7.15 4.33 -3.07
N ILE A 31 -5.93 4.56 -3.53
CA ILE A 31 -5.67 4.99 -4.92
C ILE A 31 -6.13 3.91 -5.91
N ALA A 32 -5.84 2.64 -5.63
CA ALA A 32 -6.31 1.51 -6.44
C ALA A 32 -7.84 1.48 -6.52
N PHE A 33 -8.52 1.77 -5.41
CA PHE A 33 -9.98 1.82 -5.33
C PHE A 33 -10.55 2.97 -6.15
N ILE A 34 -10.11 4.20 -5.89
CA ILE A 34 -10.60 5.40 -6.59
C ILE A 34 -10.31 5.34 -8.09
N THR A 35 -9.20 4.72 -8.50
CA THR A 35 -8.83 4.56 -9.92
C THR A 35 -9.45 3.32 -10.57
N GLY A 36 -10.26 2.55 -9.84
CA GLY A 36 -11.05 1.42 -10.34
C GLY A 36 -10.25 0.17 -10.70
N ILE A 37 -9.07 -0.04 -10.10
CA ILE A 37 -8.22 -1.23 -10.31
C ILE A 37 -8.16 -2.15 -9.09
N TYR A 38 -8.82 -1.78 -7.98
CA TYR A 38 -8.76 -2.52 -6.72
C TYR A 38 -9.25 -3.97 -6.85
N ASP A 39 -10.41 -4.20 -7.47
CA ASP A 39 -10.95 -5.55 -7.60
C ASP A 39 -10.05 -6.45 -8.46
N GLU A 40 -9.48 -5.91 -9.54
CA GLU A 40 -8.52 -6.63 -10.39
C GLU A 40 -7.22 -6.93 -9.62
N LEU A 41 -6.74 -5.99 -8.80
CA LEU A 41 -5.57 -6.19 -7.94
C LEU A 41 -5.78 -7.32 -6.93
N ILE A 42 -6.86 -7.25 -6.15
CA ILE A 42 -7.14 -8.23 -5.10
C ILE A 42 -7.44 -9.59 -5.70
N SER A 43 -8.24 -9.68 -6.75
CA SER A 43 -8.51 -10.96 -7.42
C SER A 43 -7.25 -11.59 -8.02
N THR A 44 -6.36 -10.78 -8.59
CA THR A 44 -5.09 -11.26 -9.14
C THR A 44 -4.17 -11.78 -8.02
N ILE A 45 -4.01 -11.03 -6.92
CA ILE A 45 -3.18 -11.46 -5.78
C ILE A 45 -3.77 -12.69 -5.09
N ALA A 46 -5.07 -12.70 -4.83
CA ALA A 46 -5.76 -13.84 -4.18
C ALA A 46 -5.73 -15.11 -5.04
N GLY A 47 -5.61 -14.97 -6.36
CA GLY A 47 -5.42 -16.09 -7.28
C GLY A 47 -4.02 -16.72 -7.21
N LEU A 48 -3.03 -16.03 -6.64
CA LEU A 48 -1.67 -16.55 -6.49
C LEU A 48 -1.56 -17.45 -5.27
N GLY A 49 -0.91 -18.61 -5.43
CA GLY A 49 -0.69 -19.54 -4.32
C GLY A 49 0.05 -20.80 -4.73
N ILE A 50 -0.17 -21.87 -3.96
CA ILE A 50 0.47 -23.18 -4.19
C ILE A 50 0.18 -23.70 -5.60
N ASP A 51 -1.02 -23.45 -6.14
CA ASP A 51 -1.39 -23.91 -7.48
C ASP A 51 -0.64 -23.15 -8.59
N THR A 52 -0.29 -21.89 -8.36
CA THR A 52 0.59 -21.12 -9.27
C THR A 52 1.95 -21.80 -9.41
N LEU A 53 2.52 -22.30 -8.30
CA LEU A 53 3.78 -23.04 -8.32
C LEU A 53 3.63 -24.39 -9.03
N LYS A 54 2.56 -25.14 -8.75
CA LYS A 54 2.29 -26.40 -9.45
C LYS A 54 2.15 -26.20 -10.96
N ASP A 55 1.43 -25.17 -11.38
CA ASP A 55 1.24 -24.84 -12.78
C ASP A 55 2.53 -24.35 -13.45
N LEU A 56 3.40 -23.68 -12.70
CA LEU A 56 4.72 -23.28 -13.19
C LEU A 56 5.57 -24.50 -13.53
N PHE A 57 5.59 -25.51 -12.65
CA PHE A 57 6.33 -26.76 -12.88
C PHE A 57 5.70 -27.65 -13.95
N LYS A 58 4.37 -27.61 -14.13
CA LYS A 58 3.65 -28.47 -15.10
C LYS A 58 3.51 -27.88 -16.49
N GLY A 59 3.24 -26.58 -16.59
CA GLY A 59 2.84 -25.89 -17.83
C GLY A 59 3.74 -24.72 -18.21
N GLY A 60 4.75 -24.42 -17.41
CA GLY A 60 5.77 -23.42 -17.69
C GLY A 60 5.31 -21.97 -17.49
N LEU A 61 6.27 -21.04 -17.62
CA LEU A 61 6.08 -19.63 -17.29
C LEU A 61 5.00 -18.95 -18.13
N LYS A 62 4.87 -19.29 -19.43
CA LYS A 62 3.90 -18.66 -20.33
C LYS A 62 2.45 -18.95 -19.92
N LEU A 63 2.18 -20.18 -19.47
CA LEU A 63 0.86 -20.58 -18.98
C LEU A 63 0.51 -19.79 -17.73
N VAL A 64 1.42 -19.77 -16.75
CA VAL A 64 1.23 -19.06 -15.48
C VAL A 64 1.04 -17.56 -15.71
N TRP A 65 1.88 -16.96 -16.57
CA TRP A 65 1.83 -15.53 -16.87
C TRP A 65 0.46 -15.08 -17.38
N THR A 66 -0.17 -15.92 -18.21
CA THR A 66 -1.48 -15.65 -18.78
C THR A 66 -2.59 -16.02 -17.80
N LYS A 67 -2.49 -17.18 -17.16
CA LYS A 67 -3.51 -17.73 -16.25
C LYS A 67 -3.73 -16.85 -15.01
N TYR A 68 -2.64 -16.30 -14.46
CA TYR A 68 -2.66 -15.53 -13.21
C TYR A 68 -2.51 -14.02 -13.42
N ASN A 69 -2.82 -13.52 -14.62
CA ASN A 69 -2.81 -12.08 -14.94
C ASN A 69 -1.49 -11.36 -14.56
N LEU A 70 -0.34 -12.01 -14.73
CA LEU A 70 0.94 -11.46 -14.26
C LEU A 70 1.37 -10.19 -15.02
N SER A 71 0.84 -9.97 -16.23
CA SER A 71 1.05 -8.72 -16.97
C SER A 71 0.49 -7.51 -16.23
N PHE A 72 -0.67 -7.66 -15.57
CA PHE A 72 -1.25 -6.63 -14.72
C PHE A 72 -0.32 -6.28 -13.57
N LEU A 73 0.12 -7.28 -12.80
CA LEU A 73 1.01 -7.08 -11.66
C LEU A 73 2.36 -6.49 -12.09
N ALA A 74 2.92 -6.95 -13.20
CA ALA A 74 4.19 -6.46 -13.71
C ALA A 74 4.12 -4.96 -14.06
N VAL A 75 3.11 -4.53 -14.83
CA VAL A 75 2.99 -3.12 -15.22
C VAL A 75 2.63 -2.23 -14.03
N LEU A 76 1.74 -2.69 -13.14
CA LEU A 76 1.40 -1.95 -11.93
C LEU A 76 2.61 -1.82 -11.00
N GLY A 77 3.33 -2.92 -10.78
CA GLY A 77 4.54 -2.97 -9.97
C GLY A 77 5.67 -2.12 -10.54
N LEU A 78 5.85 -2.10 -11.86
CA LEU A 78 6.81 -1.18 -12.51
C LEU A 78 6.46 0.28 -12.23
N GLY A 79 5.18 0.65 -12.33
CA GLY A 79 4.72 1.99 -11.93
C GLY A 79 5.05 2.30 -10.47
N LEU A 80 4.70 1.40 -9.56
CA LEU A 80 4.95 1.55 -8.12
C LEU A 80 6.44 1.70 -7.81
N ILE A 81 7.29 0.82 -8.32
CA ILE A 81 8.75 0.85 -8.12
C ILE A 81 9.33 2.13 -8.69
N SER A 82 8.88 2.57 -9.87
CA SER A 82 9.36 3.81 -10.47
C SER A 82 9.03 5.03 -9.61
N ALA A 83 7.87 5.06 -8.94
CA ALA A 83 7.54 6.12 -7.98
C ALA A 83 8.44 6.06 -6.74
N VAL A 84 8.67 4.88 -6.16
CA VAL A 84 9.54 4.71 -5.00
C VAL A 84 10.96 5.22 -5.30
N ILE A 85 11.53 4.82 -6.44
CA ILE A 85 12.88 5.25 -6.85
C ILE A 85 12.92 6.76 -7.11
N ALA A 86 11.93 7.30 -7.82
CA ALA A 86 11.92 8.71 -8.22
C ALA A 86 11.61 9.67 -7.06
N LEU A 87 10.77 9.26 -6.10
CA LEU A 87 10.19 10.16 -5.11
C LEU A 87 10.66 9.93 -3.67
N SER A 88 11.23 8.76 -3.33
CA SER A 88 11.63 8.47 -1.95
C SER A 88 12.52 9.54 -1.32
N GLY A 89 13.55 10.00 -2.03
CA GLY A 89 14.43 11.08 -1.57
C GLY A 89 13.70 12.42 -1.38
N SER A 90 12.84 12.79 -2.34
CA SER A 90 12.07 14.04 -2.30
C SER A 90 11.06 14.04 -1.15
N ILE A 91 10.34 12.93 -0.96
CA ILE A 91 9.39 12.75 0.14
C ILE A 91 10.12 12.76 1.48
N HIS A 92 11.27 12.09 1.59
CA HIS A 92 12.08 12.11 2.80
C HIS A 92 12.55 13.53 3.15
N TRP A 93 12.99 14.31 2.15
CA TRP A 93 13.34 15.71 2.36
C TRP A 93 12.15 16.56 2.79
N LEU A 94 11.00 16.44 2.13
CA LEU A 94 9.76 17.13 2.53
C LEU A 94 9.30 16.73 3.93
N GLN A 95 9.50 15.48 4.33
CA GLN A 95 9.16 15.01 5.68
C GLN A 95 10.02 15.65 6.77
N ILE A 96 11.28 15.99 6.46
CA ILE A 96 12.20 16.65 7.39
C ILE A 96 11.94 18.16 7.40
N GLU A 97 11.87 18.79 6.23
CA GLU A 97 11.83 20.25 6.10
C GLU A 97 10.41 20.84 6.18
N TYR A 98 9.41 20.13 5.64
CA TYR A 98 8.02 20.58 5.52
C TYR A 98 7.00 19.53 6.03
N PRO A 99 7.14 19.05 7.28
CA PRO A 99 6.30 17.96 7.81
C PRO A 99 4.82 18.34 7.89
N THR A 100 4.49 19.61 8.14
CA THR A 100 3.12 20.07 8.33
C THR A 100 2.37 20.14 7.00
N GLU A 101 3.01 20.68 5.98
CA GLU A 101 2.50 20.84 4.63
C GLU A 101 2.26 19.49 3.98
N LEU A 102 3.22 18.57 4.13
CA LEU A 102 3.08 17.20 3.64
C LEU A 102 1.87 16.51 4.27
N ARG A 103 1.73 16.58 5.61
CA ARG A 103 0.57 16.01 6.31
C ARG A 103 -0.75 16.68 5.88
N ALA A 104 -0.77 17.99 5.71
CA ALA A 104 -1.96 18.74 5.30
C ALA A 104 -2.41 18.37 3.87
N PHE A 105 -1.48 18.23 2.93
CA PHE A 105 -1.76 17.81 1.55
C PHE A 105 -2.47 16.45 1.54
N PHE A 106 -1.91 15.47 2.24
CA PHE A 106 -2.46 14.13 2.29
C PHE A 106 -3.75 14.01 3.10
N PHE A 107 -3.88 14.78 4.17
CA PHE A 107 -5.16 14.93 4.88
C PHE A 107 -6.24 15.46 3.93
N GLY A 108 -5.91 16.44 3.08
CA GLY A 108 -6.80 16.92 2.03
C GLY A 108 -7.24 15.84 1.05
N LEU A 109 -6.31 14.98 0.58
CA LEU A 109 -6.63 13.84 -0.28
C LEU A 109 -7.55 12.80 0.39
N VAL A 110 -7.30 12.48 1.67
CA VAL A 110 -8.14 11.57 2.45
C VAL A 110 -9.54 12.18 2.66
N LEU A 111 -9.62 13.46 3.02
CA LEU A 111 -10.90 14.18 3.13
C LEU A 111 -11.67 14.18 1.81
N ALA A 112 -10.99 14.35 0.67
CA ALA A 112 -11.63 14.30 -0.64
C ALA A 112 -12.23 12.91 -0.97
N SER A 113 -11.70 11.82 -0.37
CA SER A 113 -12.25 10.47 -0.52
C SER A 113 -13.49 10.19 0.34
N ALA A 114 -13.68 10.92 1.45
CA ALA A 114 -14.78 10.68 2.38
C ALA A 114 -16.19 10.85 1.76
N PRO A 115 -16.47 11.87 0.91
CA PRO A 115 -17.74 11.97 0.19
C PRO A 115 -18.01 10.79 -0.76
N ILE A 116 -16.95 10.19 -1.33
CA ILE A 116 -17.07 9.04 -2.23
C ILE A 116 -17.47 7.81 -1.40
N LEU A 117 -16.73 7.52 -0.33
CA LEU A 117 -17.00 6.39 0.57
C LEU A 117 -18.38 6.50 1.26
N SER A 118 -18.78 7.69 1.69
CA SER A 118 -20.07 7.90 2.36
C SER A 118 -21.28 7.67 1.44
N ARG A 119 -21.11 7.73 0.11
CA ARG A 119 -22.18 7.37 -0.83
C ARG A 119 -22.37 5.86 -0.94
N GLU A 120 -21.31 5.09 -0.75
CA GLU A 120 -21.36 3.62 -0.76
C GLU A 120 -21.88 3.06 0.57
N VAL A 121 -21.50 3.69 1.69
CA VAL A 121 -21.96 3.29 3.02
C VAL A 121 -23.16 4.13 3.44
N LYS A 122 -24.37 3.63 3.19
CA LYS A 122 -25.63 4.23 3.69
C LYS A 122 -26.06 3.56 5.01
N PRO A 123 -25.78 4.16 6.18
CA PRO A 123 -26.23 3.62 7.45
C PRO A 123 -27.74 3.85 7.63
N ASN A 124 -28.53 2.81 7.39
CA ASN A 124 -29.99 2.81 7.56
C ASN A 124 -30.45 2.11 8.85
N THR A 125 -29.53 1.72 9.73
CA THR A 125 -29.83 0.96 10.95
C THR A 125 -28.90 1.39 12.08
N ILE A 126 -29.39 1.41 13.32
CA ILE A 126 -28.60 1.74 14.52
C ILE A 126 -27.31 0.91 14.61
N ARG A 127 -27.36 -0.37 14.21
CA ARG A 127 -26.17 -1.25 14.15
C ARG A 127 -25.07 -0.68 13.25
N LYS A 128 -25.41 -0.13 12.09
CA LYS A 128 -24.42 0.46 11.16
C LYS A 128 -23.79 1.72 11.76
N TYR A 129 -24.59 2.56 12.43
CA TYR A 129 -24.07 3.72 13.17
C TYR A 129 -23.13 3.30 14.31
N LEU A 130 -23.47 2.26 15.08
CA LEU A 130 -22.61 1.72 16.12
C LEU A 130 -21.30 1.15 15.55
N MET A 131 -21.33 0.52 14.38
CA MET A 131 -20.11 0.05 13.71
C MET A 131 -19.23 1.20 13.21
N ILE A 132 -19.82 2.27 12.69
CA ILE A 132 -19.08 3.49 12.34
C ILE A 132 -18.43 4.09 13.58
N LEU A 133 -19.17 4.24 14.68
CA LEU A 133 -18.64 4.77 15.94
C LEU A 133 -17.49 3.91 16.48
N LEU A 134 -17.65 2.58 16.44
CA LEU A 134 -16.59 1.65 16.85
C LEU A 134 -15.35 1.81 15.95
N GLY A 135 -15.53 1.92 14.63
CA GLY A 135 -14.43 2.16 13.69
C GLY A 135 -13.70 3.48 13.97
N VAL A 136 -14.42 4.55 14.24
CA VAL A 136 -13.85 5.84 14.65
C VAL A 136 -13.05 5.70 15.95
N LEU A 137 -13.60 5.01 16.95
CA LEU A 137 -12.93 4.81 18.24
C LEU A 137 -11.64 4.02 18.08
N ILE A 138 -11.66 2.94 17.28
CA ILE A 138 -10.48 2.12 16.94
C ILE A 138 -9.44 2.96 16.22
N ALA A 139 -9.85 3.75 15.21
CA ALA A 139 -8.95 4.62 14.46
C ALA A 139 -8.28 5.66 15.38
N VAL A 140 -9.05 6.32 16.26
CA VAL A 140 -8.53 7.30 17.23
C VAL A 140 -7.57 6.64 18.22
N THR A 141 -7.89 5.45 18.73
CA THR A 141 -6.99 4.75 19.65
C THR A 141 -5.69 4.34 18.98
N ILE A 142 -5.75 3.73 17.79
CA ILE A 142 -4.55 3.32 17.04
C ILE A 142 -3.69 4.53 16.68
N THR A 143 -4.29 5.62 16.22
CA THR A 143 -3.55 6.83 15.81
C THR A 143 -2.94 7.61 16.97
N SER A 144 -3.44 7.41 18.20
CA SER A 144 -2.93 8.05 19.41
C SER A 144 -1.82 7.26 20.11
N LEU A 145 -1.50 6.05 19.65
CA LEU A 145 -0.43 5.25 20.24
C LEU A 145 0.94 5.90 19.95
N PRO A 146 1.83 6.01 20.95
CA PRO A 146 3.20 6.41 20.69
C PRO A 146 3.87 5.37 19.77
N PRO A 147 4.75 5.80 18.85
CA PRO A 147 5.54 4.87 18.07
C PRO A 147 6.31 3.93 19.00
N ALA A 148 6.27 2.64 18.72
CA ALA A 148 7.07 1.67 19.45
C ALA A 148 8.57 1.93 19.25
N VAL A 149 9.38 1.43 20.18
CA VAL A 149 10.85 1.61 20.15
C VAL A 149 11.40 1.10 18.82
N GLN A 150 12.12 1.97 18.10
CA GLN A 150 12.71 1.64 16.82
C GLN A 150 13.69 0.48 16.97
N SER A 151 13.48 -0.58 16.20
CA SER A 151 14.35 -1.75 16.16
C SER A 151 14.85 -1.96 14.74
N ASN A 152 16.16 -2.17 14.62
CA ASN A 152 16.82 -2.46 13.35
C ASN A 152 16.98 -3.96 13.09
N SER A 153 16.39 -4.81 13.95
CA SER A 153 16.49 -6.26 13.83
C SER A 153 15.79 -6.75 12.55
N PRO A 154 16.44 -7.56 11.70
CA PRO A 154 15.83 -8.11 10.49
C PRO A 154 14.51 -8.85 10.77
N LEU A 155 14.44 -9.64 11.85
CA LEU A 155 13.23 -10.36 12.24
C LEU A 155 12.06 -9.42 12.56
N PHE A 156 12.37 -8.30 13.21
CA PHE A 156 11.38 -7.26 13.49
C PHE A 156 10.89 -6.58 12.21
N LEU A 157 11.78 -6.33 11.24
CA LEU A 157 11.41 -5.78 9.94
C LEU A 157 10.54 -6.75 9.14
N THR A 158 10.82 -8.05 9.19
CA THR A 158 9.99 -9.08 8.55
C THR A 158 8.58 -9.12 9.13
N ILE A 159 8.45 -9.18 10.46
CA ILE A 159 7.12 -9.21 11.11
C ILE A 159 6.35 -7.91 10.82
N SER A 160 7.04 -6.76 10.91
CA SER A 160 6.43 -5.46 10.62
C SER A 160 6.01 -5.33 9.16
N GLY A 161 6.83 -5.84 8.23
CA GLY A 161 6.54 -5.90 6.80
C GLY A 161 5.31 -6.75 6.51
N ALA A 162 5.24 -7.96 7.06
CA ALA A 162 4.08 -8.84 6.90
C ALA A 162 2.77 -8.20 7.39
N ILE A 163 2.79 -7.54 8.55
CA ILE A 163 1.62 -6.82 9.08
C ILE A 163 1.26 -5.64 8.17
N ALA A 164 2.26 -4.85 7.74
CA ALA A 164 2.04 -3.68 6.90
C ALA A 164 1.51 -4.04 5.50
N ILE A 165 1.98 -5.12 4.89
CA ILE A 165 1.49 -5.61 3.60
C ILE A 165 0.03 -6.08 3.73
N CYS A 166 -0.30 -6.83 4.79
CA CYS A 166 -1.68 -7.21 5.07
C CYS A 166 -2.59 -5.99 5.22
N ALA A 167 -2.11 -4.95 5.91
CA ALA A 167 -2.83 -3.70 6.10
C ALA A 167 -3.00 -2.92 4.79
N MET A 168 -1.98 -2.91 3.94
CA MET A 168 -1.93 -2.17 2.67
C MET A 168 -2.88 -2.73 1.60
N LEU A 169 -3.30 -3.99 1.72
CA LEU A 169 -4.32 -4.59 0.87
C LEU A 169 -5.73 -4.03 1.13
N LEU A 170 -6.01 -3.48 2.31
CA LEU A 170 -7.31 -2.88 2.62
C LEU A 170 -7.32 -1.37 2.27
N PRO A 171 -8.29 -0.90 1.46
CA PRO A 171 -8.48 0.52 1.19
C PRO A 171 -8.71 1.28 2.51
N GLY A 172 -8.08 2.44 2.64
CA GLY A 172 -8.18 3.29 3.82
C GLY A 172 -7.22 2.94 4.95
N ILE A 173 -6.49 1.82 4.89
CA ILE A 173 -5.43 1.50 5.86
C ILE A 173 -4.06 1.69 5.20
N SER A 174 -3.21 2.51 5.82
CA SER A 174 -1.88 2.86 5.30
C SER A 174 -0.82 1.94 5.91
N GLY A 175 -0.18 1.11 5.07
CA GLY A 175 0.90 0.23 5.50
C GLY A 175 2.09 1.00 6.09
N SER A 176 2.46 2.14 5.50
CA SER A 176 3.50 3.04 6.01
C SER A 176 3.16 3.67 7.36
N PHE A 177 1.88 3.94 7.64
CA PHE A 177 1.43 4.37 8.97
C PHE A 177 1.51 3.24 10.00
N ILE A 178 1.15 2.01 9.63
CA ILE A 178 1.32 0.84 10.50
C ILE A 178 2.80 0.64 10.83
N LEU A 179 3.70 0.76 9.84
CA LEU A 179 5.15 0.71 10.08
C LEU A 179 5.63 1.83 11.01
N LEU A 180 5.02 3.01 10.95
CA LEU A 180 5.37 4.13 11.83
C LEU A 180 4.99 3.82 13.28
N ILE A 181 3.77 3.32 13.52
CA ILE A 181 3.31 2.92 14.85
C ILE A 181 4.17 1.78 15.40
N LEU A 182 4.52 0.81 14.55
CA LEU A 182 5.39 -0.29 14.93
C LEU A 182 6.84 0.15 15.20
N GLY A 183 7.27 1.33 14.74
CA GLY A 183 8.66 1.80 14.86
C GLY A 183 9.61 1.27 13.76
N ALA A 184 9.06 0.68 12.70
CA ALA A 184 9.79 0.11 11.57
C ALA A 184 9.92 1.06 10.36
N TYR A 185 9.18 2.18 10.34
CA TYR A 185 9.16 3.10 9.19
C TYR A 185 10.53 3.70 8.86
N THR A 186 11.18 4.34 9.84
CA THR A 186 12.49 4.97 9.63
C THR A 186 13.57 3.96 9.21
N PRO A 187 13.70 2.77 9.85
CA PRO A 187 14.59 1.72 9.36
C PRO A 187 14.35 1.31 7.90
N VAL A 188 13.09 1.16 7.48
CA VAL A 188 12.73 0.76 6.11
C VAL A 188 13.05 1.86 5.09
N ILE A 189 12.64 3.10 5.35
CA ILE A 189 12.94 4.23 4.43
C ILE A 189 14.44 4.48 4.33
N THR A 190 15.17 4.37 5.44
CA THR A 190 16.63 4.49 5.44
C THR A 190 17.29 3.37 4.62
N ALA A 191 16.80 2.13 4.77
CA ALA A 191 17.28 1.00 3.98
C ALA A 191 17.02 1.19 2.48
N LEU A 192 15.84 1.69 2.09
CA LEU A 192 15.50 2.02 0.70
C LEU A 192 16.40 3.13 0.14
N SER A 193 16.59 4.21 0.91
CA SER A 193 17.42 5.35 0.49
C SER A 193 18.89 4.97 0.31
N ASN A 194 19.39 4.04 1.13
CA ASN A 194 20.79 3.60 1.10
C ASN A 194 21.01 2.31 0.27
N PHE A 195 19.96 1.79 -0.38
CA PHE A 195 20.00 0.51 -1.09
C PHE A 195 20.54 -0.66 -0.24
N ASP A 196 20.17 -0.71 1.04
CA ASP A 196 20.54 -1.80 1.95
C ASP A 196 19.73 -3.06 1.61
N ILE A 197 20.26 -3.87 0.69
CA ILE A 197 19.59 -5.05 0.13
C ILE A 197 19.20 -6.06 1.22
N LEU A 198 19.99 -6.18 2.29
CA LEU A 198 19.71 -7.15 3.36
C LEU A 198 18.45 -6.76 4.13
N ARG A 199 18.30 -5.49 4.49
CA ARG A 199 17.11 -4.99 5.19
C ARG A 199 15.89 -4.90 4.29
N ILE A 200 16.09 -4.50 3.03
CA ILE A 200 15.02 -4.53 2.02
C ILE A 200 14.51 -5.96 1.84
N GLY A 201 15.43 -6.92 1.72
CA GLY A 201 15.11 -8.34 1.62
C GLY A 201 14.36 -8.85 2.85
N ALA A 202 14.80 -8.49 4.05
CA ALA A 202 14.11 -8.87 5.29
C ALA A 202 12.68 -8.30 5.39
N PHE A 203 12.45 -7.09 4.89
CA PHE A 203 11.13 -6.46 4.85
C PHE A 203 10.20 -7.05 3.77
N ALA A 204 10.76 -7.52 2.66
CA ALA A 204 10.01 -7.99 1.49
C ALA A 204 9.53 -9.46 1.57
N VAL A 205 9.70 -10.12 2.73
CA VAL A 205 9.25 -11.50 3.02
C VAL A 205 7.82 -11.48 3.55
#